data_AF-A0A8T4ZM68-F1
#
_entry.id   AF-A0A8T4ZM68-F1
#
_cell.length_a   1.000
_cell.length_b   1.000
_cell.length_c   1.000
_cell.angle_alpha   90.00
_cell.angle_beta   90.00
_cell.angle_gamma   90.00
#
_symmetry.space_group_name_H-M   'P 1'
#
loop_
_entity.id
_entity.type
_entity.pdbx_description
1 polymer ?
#
loop_
_entity_poly.entity_id
_entity_poly.type
_entity_poly.pdbx_seq_one_letter_code
_entity_poly.pdbx_strand_id
1 'polypeptide(L)' 'MSNHIVVRVDPADKELAVKVATARGEDLSDLVRRAIKIELARLSFLSPEEKKALGILEAPK' A
#
# COMPACT_ATOMS: atom_id res chain seq x y z
N MET A 1 14.64 10.96 2.52
CA MET A 1 13.80 12.17 2.39
C MET A 1 12.36 11.70 2.22
N SER A 2 11.43 12.20 3.02
CA SER A 2 9.99 11.89 2.90
C SER A 2 9.30 12.97 2.08
N ASN A 3 8.43 12.56 1.15
CA ASN A 3 7.58 13.47 0.37
C ASN A 3 6.12 13.26 0.76
N HIS A 4 5.34 14.35 0.80
CA HIS A 4 3.92 14.30 1.11
C HIS A 4 3.08 14.22 -0.16
N ILE A 5 2.04 13.36 -0.12
CA ILE A 5 0.98 13.29 -1.12
C ILE A 5 -0.32 13.67 -0.41
N VAL A 6 -1.01 14.70 -0.90
CA VAL A 6 -2.31 15.14 -0.36
C VAL A 6 -3.38 14.87 -1.41
N VAL A 7 -4.37 14.05 -1.05
CA VAL A 7 -5.48 13.68 -1.93
C VAL A 7 -6.81 13.93 -1.23
N ARG A 8 -7.84 14.23 -2.02
CA ARG A 8 -9.22 14.23 -1.55
C ARG A 8 -9.78 12.81 -1.69
N VAL A 9 -10.44 12.33 -0.65
CA VAL A 9 -11.10 11.03 -0.59
C VAL A 9 -12.47 11.21 0.05
N ASP A 10 -13.36 10.25 -0.20
CA ASP A 10 -14.65 10.22 0.50
C ASP A 10 -14.42 10.08 2.03
N PRO A 11 -15.16 10.82 2.87
CA PRO A 11 -15.05 10.70 4.32
C PRO A 11 -15.26 9.28 4.83
N ALA A 12 -16.19 8.52 4.25
CA ALA A 12 -16.47 7.14 4.64
C ALA A 12 -15.28 6.21 4.33
N ASP A 13 -14.65 6.38 3.18
CA ASP A 13 -13.46 5.62 2.80
C ASP A 13 -12.29 5.91 3.75
N LYS A 14 -12.10 7.17 4.14
CA LYS A 14 -11.08 7.55 5.12
C LYS A 14 -11.33 6.88 6.47
N GLU A 15 -12.57 6.88 6.96
CA GLU A 15 -12.92 6.23 8.22
C GLU A 15 -12.66 4.72 8.18
N LEU A 16 -13.02 4.06 7.08
CA LEU A 16 -12.74 2.64 6.88
C LEU A 16 -11.23 2.37 6.84
N ALA A 17 -10.46 3.18 6.11
CA ALA A 17 -9.01 3.03 6.05
C ALA A 17 -8.34 3.19 7.42
N VAL A 18 -8.80 4.16 8.23
CA VAL A 18 -8.33 4.34 9.62
C VAL A 18 -8.68 3.12 10.47
N LYS A 19 -9.92 2.62 10.42
CA LYS A 19 -10.32 1.41 11.17
C LYS A 19 -9.45 0.21 10.81
N VAL A 20 -9.18 0.00 9.52
CA VAL A 20 -8.34 -1.11 9.06
C VAL A 20 -6.89 -0.94 9.53
N ALA A 21 -6.31 0.25 9.42
CA ALA A 21 -4.95 0.52 9.88
C ALA A 21 -4.82 0.26 11.40
N THR A 22 -5.75 0.78 12.19
CA THR A 22 -5.79 0.56 13.65
C THR A 22 -5.94 -0.93 14.01
N ALA A 23 -6.85 -1.65 13.34
CA ALA A 23 -7.04 -3.08 13.58
C ALA A 23 -5.79 -3.92 13.26
N ARG A 24 -4.93 -3.43 12.36
CA ARG A 24 -3.64 -4.05 11.99
C ARG A 24 -2.47 -3.57 12.85
N GLY A 25 -2.68 -2.59 13.73
CA GLY A 25 -1.62 -1.99 14.54
C GLY A 25 -0.60 -1.17 13.72
N GLU A 26 -1.01 -0.62 12.57
CA GLU A 26 -0.17 0.20 11.69
C GLU A 26 -0.71 1.64 11.56
N ASP A 27 0.13 2.59 11.15
CA ASP A 27 -0.33 3.95 10.82
C ASP A 27 -1.08 3.97 9.48
N LEU A 28 -2.01 4.93 9.33
CA LEU A 28 -2.72 5.13 8.06
C LEU A 28 -1.75 5.34 6.89
N SER A 29 -0.64 6.06 7.12
CA SER A 29 0.37 6.31 6.10
C SER A 29 1.07 5.03 5.65
N ASP A 30 1.25 4.05 6.54
CA ASP A 30 1.85 2.76 6.20
C ASP A 30 0.90 1.92 5.36
N LEU A 31 -0.38 1.90 5.72
CA LEU A 31 -1.43 1.28 4.92
C LEU A 31 -1.48 1.86 3.51
N VAL A 32 -1.51 3.19 3.38
CA VAL A 32 -1.57 3.88 2.08
C VAL A 32 -0.30 3.63 1.27
N ARG A 33 0.89 3.70 1.89
CA ARG A 33 2.15 3.44 1.20
C ARG A 33 2.22 2.02 0.67
N ARG A 34 1.75 1.04 1.43
CA ARG A 34 1.66 -0.35 0.96
C ARG A 34 0.65 -0.51 -0.18
N ALA A 35 -0.52 0.11 -0.08
CA ALA A 35 -1.52 0.07 -1.14
C ALA A 35 -0.97 0.63 -2.47
N ILE A 36 -0.28 1.77 -2.41
CA ILE A 36 0.40 2.36 -3.58
C ILE A 36 1.44 1.38 -4.16
N LYS A 37 2.29 0.78 -3.32
CA LYS A 37 3.31 -0.18 -3.78
C LYS A 37 2.71 -1.42 -4.44
N ILE A 38 1.62 -1.95 -3.89
CA ILE A 38 0.90 -3.10 -4.47
C ILE A 38 0.37 -2.74 -5.86
N GLU A 39 -0.22 -1.55 -6.02
CA GLU A 39 -0.76 -1.13 -7.31
C GLU A 39 0.34 -0.92 -8.35
N LEU A 40 1.45 -0.28 -7.96
CA LEU A 40 2.63 -0.13 -8.83
C LEU A 40 3.23 -1.48 -9.23
N ALA A 41 3.30 -2.44 -8.30
CA ALA A 41 3.78 -3.78 -8.59
C ALA A 41 2.86 -4.52 -9.56
N ARG A 42 1.53 -4.44 -9.39
CA ARG A 42 0.54 -5.03 -10.31
C ARG A 42 0.68 -4.48 -11.73
N LEU A 43 0.89 -3.17 -11.83
CA LEU A 43 1.13 -2.48 -13.10
C LEU A 43 2.56 -2.64 -13.63
N SER A 44 3.35 -3.51 -13.01
CA SER A 44 4.71 -3.86 -13.40
C SER A 44 5.77 -2.75 -13.33
N PHE A 45 5.54 -1.70 -12.54
CA PHE A 45 6.48 -0.60 -12.32
C PHE A 45 7.56 -0.87 -11.26
N LEU A 46 7.45 -1.95 -10.48
CA LEU A 46 8.46 -2.33 -9.48
C LEU A 46 9.39 -3.46 -9.98
N SER A 47 10.55 -3.62 -9.36
CA SER A 47 11.49 -4.69 -9.70
C SER A 47 10.90 -6.08 -9.36
N PRO A 48 11.41 -7.18 -9.96
CA PRO A 48 11.01 -8.53 -9.59
C PRO A 48 11.17 -8.84 -8.09
N GLU A 49 12.25 -8.37 -7.46
CA GLU A 49 12.52 -8.54 -6.03
C GLU A 49 11.48 -7.81 -5.17
N GLU A 50 11.14 -6.58 -5.54
CA GLU A 50 10.11 -5.80 -4.85
C GLU A 50 8.72 -6.45 -4.98
N LYS A 51 8.38 -6.93 -6.19
CA LYS A 51 7.13 -7.65 -6.43
C LYS A 51 7.08 -8.96 -5.63
N LYS A 52 8.19 -9.69 -5.51
CA LYS A 52 8.30 -10.90 -4.68
C LYS A 52 8.11 -10.56 -3.20
N ALA A 53 8.74 -9.50 -2.70
CA ALA A 53 8.58 -9.05 -1.31
C ALA A 53 7.14 -8.63 -0.97
N LEU A 54 6.39 -8.14 -1.96
CA LEU A 54 4.96 -7.82 -1.85
C LEU A 54 4.03 -9.03 -2.07
N GLY A 55 4.57 -10.21 -2.35
CA GLY A 55 3.80 -11.42 -2.62
C GLY A 55 3.04 -11.41 -3.95
N ILE A 56 3.43 -10.57 -4.91
CA ILE A 56 2.78 -10.42 -6.23
C ILE A 56 3.39 -11.37 -7.28
N LEU A 57 4.68 -11.66 -7.18
CA LEU A 57 5.29 -12.76 -7.92
C LEU A 57 5.33 -13.98 -7.00
N GLU A 58 4.72 -15.10 -7.44
CA GLU A 58 4.91 -16.38 -6.76
C GLU A 58 6.42 -16.69 -6.71
N ALA A 59 6.89 -17.19 -5.57
CA ALA A 59 8.25 -17.72 -5.50
C ALA A 59 8.40 -18.84 -6.56
N PRO A 60 9.53 -18.92 -7.27
CA PRO A 60 9.75 -20.05 -8.17
C PRO A 60 9.58 -21.35 -7.37
N LYS A 61 8.69 -22.22 -7.87
CA LYS A 61 8.48 -23.58 -7.36
C LYS A 61 9.76 -24.40 -7.49
#